data_AF-A0ABD0QIM9-F1
#
_entry.id   AF-A0ABD0QIM9-F1
#
_cell.length_a   1.000
_cell.length_b   1.000
_cell.length_c   1.000
_cell.angle_alpha   90.00
_cell.angle_beta   90.00
_cell.angle_gamma   90.00
#
_symmetry.space_group_name_H-M   'P 1'
#
loop_
_entity.id
_entity.type
_entity.pdbx_description
1 polymer ?
#
loop_
_entity_poly.entity_id
_entity_poly.type
_entity_poly.pdbx_seq_one_letter_code
_entity_poly.pdbx_strand_id
1 'polypeptide(L)'
;MAAFHTCEPTVFTCGNGRCVPYHYRCDHYNDCGDNSDETGCVFRPCDPNTEFTCNNGRCIAREYVCNGINNCYDNGTSDEQNC
;
A
#
# COMPACT_ATOMS: atom_id res chain seq x y z
N MET A 1 36.93 6.00 1.01
CA MET A 1 35.65 6.12 1.75
C MET A 1 34.65 5.26 1.01
N ALA A 2 34.33 4.08 1.56
CA ALA A 2 33.45 3.13 0.89
C ALA A 2 32.00 3.62 1.02
N ALA A 3 31.49 4.26 -0.03
CA ALA A 3 30.05 4.46 -0.18
C ALA A 3 29.48 3.12 -0.63
N PHE A 4 29.06 2.30 0.34
CA PHE A 4 28.24 1.13 0.06
C PHE A 4 27.01 1.63 -0.70
N HIS A 5 26.82 1.08 -1.90
CA HIS A 5 25.67 1.34 -2.75
C HIS A 5 24.46 0.58 -2.19
N THR A 6 24.03 1.00 -1.01
CA THR A 6 22.83 0.58 -0.29
C THR A 6 22.09 1.86 -0.01
N CYS A 7 20.82 1.91 -0.39
CA CYS A 7 19.97 3.08 -0.32
C CYS A 7 20.09 3.83 1.04
N GLU A 8 19.79 5.13 1.07
CA GLU A 8 19.81 5.91 2.32
C GLU A 8 19.10 5.18 3.48
N PRO A 9 19.52 5.37 4.74
CA PRO A 9 18.89 4.68 5.88
C PRO A 9 17.40 5.00 6.06
N THR A 10 16.90 6.04 5.39
CA THR A 10 15.50 6.49 5.38
C THR A 10 14.66 5.84 4.27
N VAL A 11 15.26 5.03 3.40
CA VAL A 11 14.61 4.39 2.26
C VAL A 11 14.77 2.86 2.34
N PHE A 12 13.72 2.14 1.94
CA PHE A 12 13.71 0.70 1.77
C PHE A 12 14.33 0.31 0.43
N THR A 13 15.14 -0.75 0.44
CA THR A 13 15.72 -1.33 -0.78
C THR A 13 14.83 -2.46 -1.28
N CYS A 14 14.22 -2.27 -2.44
CA CYS A 14 13.41 -3.25 -3.14
C CYS A 14 14.23 -4.47 -3.57
N GLY A 15 13.55 -5.60 -3.80
CA GLY A 15 14.17 -6.81 -4.34
C GLY A 15 14.78 -6.62 -5.73
N ASN A 16 14.25 -5.70 -6.54
CA ASN A 16 14.83 -5.31 -7.83
C ASN A 16 16.03 -4.34 -7.73
N GLY A 17 16.43 -3.91 -6.52
CA GLY A 17 17.53 -2.97 -6.28
C GLY A 17 17.14 -1.49 -6.35
N ARG A 18 15.84 -1.18 -6.52
CA ARG A 18 15.29 0.19 -6.44
C ARG A 18 15.22 0.64 -4.98
N CYS A 19 15.22 1.94 -4.75
CA CYS A 19 15.09 2.54 -3.44
C CYS A 19 13.76 3.29 -3.36
N VAL A 20 12.92 2.95 -2.38
CA VAL A 20 11.66 3.65 -2.11
C VAL A 20 11.67 4.16 -0.67
N PRO A 21 11.15 5.35 -0.37
CA PRO A 21 10.98 5.80 1.02
C PRO A 21 10.39 4.74 1.94
N TYR A 22 10.90 4.64 3.17
CA TYR A 22 10.45 3.63 4.12
C TYR A 22 8.95 3.76 4.46
N HIS A 23 8.35 4.93 4.23
CA HIS A 23 6.91 5.15 4.39
C HIS A 23 6.05 4.51 3.28
N TYR A 24 6.64 4.23 2.11
CA TYR A 24 5.98 3.48 1.02
C TYR A 24 6.08 1.98 1.24
N ARG A 25 6.89 1.53 2.19
CA ARG A 25 6.90 0.12 2.56
C ARG A 25 5.62 -0.18 3.34
N CYS A 26 4.86 -1.16 2.87
CA CYS A 26 3.61 -1.54 3.47
C CYS A 26 2.55 -0.42 3.39
N ASP A 27 2.37 0.20 2.23
CA ASP A 27 1.42 1.29 2.02
C ASP A 27 0.27 0.92 1.05
N HIS A 28 0.21 -0.35 0.63
CA HIS A 28 -0.74 -0.89 -0.35
C HIS A 28 -0.51 -0.39 -1.78
N TYR A 29 0.67 0.18 -2.05
CA TYR A 29 1.09 0.59 -3.37
C TYR A 29 2.37 -0.13 -3.77
N ASN A 30 2.48 -0.45 -5.05
CA ASN A 30 3.69 -1.06 -5.60
C ASN A 30 4.65 0.05 -6.06
N ASP A 31 5.33 0.70 -5.11
CA ASP A 31 6.34 1.73 -5.39
C ASP A 31 7.65 1.11 -5.90
N CYS A 32 7.95 -0.12 -5.48
CA CYS A 32 9.11 -0.85 -5.96
C CYS A 32 9.00 -1.25 -7.44
N GLY A 33 7.78 -1.41 -7.96
CA GLY A 33 7.47 -1.95 -9.28
C GLY A 33 7.43 -3.50 -9.32
N ASP A 34 8.09 -4.17 -8.38
CA ASP A 34 8.10 -5.63 -8.20
C ASP A 34 7.34 -6.13 -6.95
N ASN A 35 6.56 -5.27 -6.28
CA ASN A 35 5.81 -5.56 -5.04
C ASN A 35 6.70 -6.02 -3.87
N SER A 36 8.00 -5.71 -3.92
CA SER A 36 8.94 -6.07 -2.85
C SER A 36 8.75 -5.27 -1.57
N ASP A 37 8.31 -4.01 -1.69
CA ASP A 37 7.88 -3.12 -0.62
C ASP A 37 6.62 -3.61 0.11
N GLU A 38 5.71 -4.22 -0.64
CA GLU A 38 4.46 -4.79 -0.12
C GLU A 38 4.60 -6.27 0.31
N THR A 39 5.70 -6.91 -0.06
CA THR A 39 6.00 -8.31 0.27
C THR A 39 6.52 -8.45 1.70
N GLY A 40 5.89 -9.32 2.48
CA GLY A 40 6.29 -9.57 3.87
C GLY A 40 5.85 -8.48 4.85
N CYS A 41 4.92 -7.64 4.43
CA CYS A 41 4.22 -6.71 5.30
C CYS A 41 3.19 -7.47 6.15
N VAL A 42 3.31 -7.34 7.47
CA VAL A 42 2.29 -7.81 8.41
C VAL A 42 1.24 -6.72 8.51
N PHE A 43 0.42 -6.60 7.47
CA PHE A 43 -0.80 -5.83 7.56
C PHE A 43 -1.72 -6.53 8.55
N ARG A 44 -2.24 -5.79 9.53
CA ARG A 44 -3.34 -6.32 10.31
C ARG A 44 -4.46 -6.65 9.31
N PRO A 45 -5.01 -7.87 9.30
CA PRO A 45 -6.12 -8.19 8.41
C PRO A 45 -7.20 -7.13 8.61
N CYS A 46 -7.71 -6.55 7.53
CA CYS A 46 -8.80 -5.58 7.60
C CYS A 46 -9.94 -6.19 8.40
N ASP A 47 -10.46 -5.48 9.39
CA ASP A 47 -11.56 -5.99 10.19
C ASP A 47 -12.83 -6.01 9.33
N PRO A 48 -13.41 -7.18 8.99
CA PRO A 48 -14.55 -7.24 8.09
C PRO A 48 -15.81 -6.61 8.69
N ASN A 49 -15.84 -6.26 9.98
CA ASN A 49 -16.98 -5.63 10.64
C ASN A 49 -16.93 -4.11 10.55
N THR A 50 -15.73 -3.51 10.62
CA THR A 50 -15.53 -2.05 10.66
C THR A 50 -14.79 -1.50 9.44
N GLU A 51 -14.11 -2.35 8.68
CA GLU A 51 -13.29 -2.00 7.52
C GLU A 51 -13.77 -2.74 6.25
N PHE A 52 -13.42 -2.18 5.11
CA PHE A 52 -13.66 -2.69 3.78
C PHE A 52 -12.33 -2.88 3.05
N THR A 53 -12.17 -4.05 2.44
CA THR A 53 -10.98 -4.39 1.66
C THR A 53 -11.19 -4.00 0.21
N CYS A 54 -10.42 -3.02 -0.23
CA CYS A 54 -10.35 -2.55 -1.61
C CYS A 54 -9.74 -3.62 -2.54
N ASN A 55 -9.98 -3.50 -3.85
CA ASN A 55 -9.38 -4.42 -4.84
C ASN A 55 -7.84 -4.34 -4.93
N ASN A 56 -7.25 -3.22 -4.52
CA ASN A 56 -5.79 -3.07 -4.42
C ASN A 56 -5.21 -3.64 -3.11
N GLY A 57 -6.04 -4.21 -2.23
CA GLY A 57 -5.62 -4.73 -0.93
C GLY A 57 -5.64 -3.71 0.21
N ARG A 58 -6.06 -2.46 -0.07
CA ARG A 58 -6.18 -1.41 0.95
C ARG A 58 -7.35 -1.64 1.89
N CYS A 59 -7.15 -1.38 3.18
CA CYS A 59 -8.23 -1.30 4.16
C CYS A 59 -8.72 0.14 4.28
N ILE A 60 -10.00 0.37 4.14
CA ILE A 60 -10.65 1.64 4.49
C ILE A 60 -11.76 1.37 5.50
N ALA A 61 -12.18 2.38 6.27
CA ALA A 61 -13.34 2.22 7.15
C ALA A 61 -14.62 2.00 6.32
N ARG A 62 -15.55 1.19 6.83
CA ARG A 62 -16.84 0.93 6.16
C ARG A 62 -17.71 2.17 6.00
N GLU A 63 -17.52 3.19 6.84
CA GLU A 63 -18.17 4.49 6.70
C GLU A 63 -17.74 5.25 5.43
N TYR A 64 -16.60 4.86 4.85
CA TYR A 64 -16.07 5.41 3.61
C TYR A 64 -16.49 4.61 2.37
N VAL A 65 -17.27 3.53 2.55
CA VAL A 65 -17.88 2.80 1.44
C VAL A 65 -19.14 3.55 1.01
N CYS A 66 -19.24 3.83 -0.29
CA CYS A 66 -20.32 4.60 -0.90
C CYS A 66 -20.53 6.00 -0.31
N ASN A 67 -19.44 6.69 0.05
CA ASN A 67 -19.52 8.06 0.56
C ASN A 67 -19.33 9.13 -0.53
N GLY A 68 -19.21 8.72 -1.79
CA GLY A 68 -18.98 9.58 -2.95
C GLY A 68 -17.53 10.01 -3.13
N ILE A 69 -16.60 9.46 -2.34
CA ILE A 69 -15.16 9.75 -2.38
C ILE A 69 -14.43 8.44 -2.63
N ASN A 70 -13.42 8.45 -3.51
CA ASN A 70 -12.58 7.28 -3.68
C ASN A 70 -11.50 7.22 -2.59
N ASN A 71 -11.81 6.54 -1.50
CA ASN A 71 -10.91 6.29 -0.37
C ASN A 71 -10.01 5.09 -0.64
N CYS A 72 -10.42 4.17 -1.51
CA CYS A 72 -9.57 3.08 -1.96
C CYS A 72 -8.40 3.54 -2.86
N TYR A 73 -8.51 4.73 -3.48
CA TYR A 73 -7.52 5.26 -4.44
C TYR A 73 -7.16 4.28 -5.57
N ASP A 74 -8.07 3.35 -5.88
CA ASP A 74 -7.92 2.39 -6.96
C ASP A 74 -8.60 2.89 -8.23
N ASN A 75 -8.13 2.42 -9.39
CA ASN A 75 -8.68 2.80 -10.68
C ASN A 75 -10.16 2.43 -10.87
N GLY A 76 -10.67 1.47 -10.09
CA GLY A 76 -12.05 1.02 -10.13
C GLY A 76 -12.96 1.66 -9.10
N THR A 77 -12.47 2.59 -8.28
CA THR A 77 -13.20 3.14 -7.13
C THR A 77 -13.99 2.10 -6.35
N SER A 78 -13.31 1.02 -5.95
CA SER A 78 -13.91 -0.22 -5.45
C SER A 78 -14.87 -0.01 -4.26
N ASP A 79 -14.59 0.99 -3.44
CA ASP A 79 -15.43 1.45 -2.33
C ASP A 79 -16.72 2.14 -2.75
N GLU A 80 -16.78 2.65 -3.98
CA GLU A 80 -17.89 3.39 -4.56
C GLU A 80 -18.58 2.61 -5.69
N GLN A 81 -18.19 1.36 -5.96
CA GLN A 81 -18.83 0.50 -6.96
C GLN A 81 -20.04 -0.24 -6.34
N ASN A 82 -21.20 -0.17 -7.01
CA ASN A 82 -22.46 -0.80 -6.58
C ASN A 82 -23.04 -0.29 -5.24
N CYS A 83 -23.09 1.02 -5.08
CA CYS A 83 -24.25 1.66 -4.45
C CYS A 83 -25.28 2.08 -5.52
#